data_AF-A0A2L0CEL4-F1
#
_entry.id   AF-A0A2L0CEL4-F1
#
_cell.length_a   1.000
_cell.length_b   1.000
_cell.length_c   1.000
_cell.angle_alpha   90.00
_cell.angle_beta   90.00
_cell.angle_gamma   90.00
#
_symmetry.space_group_name_H-M   'P 1'
#
loop_
_entity.id
_entity.type
_entity.pdbx_description
1 polymer ?
#
loop_
_entity_poly.entity_id
_entity_poly.type
_entity_poly.pdbx_seq_one_letter_code
_entity_poly.pdbx_strand_id
1 'polypeptide(L)'
;GLRAIQCYHDARGDKHRDVCLIPVSAHGTNPASAQMAGMRVEAVRVRHDGSIDIEDLISKAEKFRNRLSCLMITYPSTNGVFEETIADVCDIIHKNGGQVYLDGANMNAQVGLCRPGDYGSDVSHLNLHKTFCIPHGGGGPGMGPIGVKKHLVPFLPGHPVVSPHSAATAGPVSAAPFGSSAILPISWAYIKMMGPRGLQKATQVAILNANYMSARLQPYYNTLFKSPTSKLVAHEFIIDVRDFKKTANIEAADIAKRLMDYG
;
A
#
# COMPACT_ATOMS: atom_id res chain seq x y z
N GLY A 1 -7.22 -9.90 -2.52
CA GLY A 1 -6.83 -9.12 -3.71
C GLY A 1 -6.17 -9.98 -4.75
N LEU A 2 -4.94 -10.46 -4.52
CA LEU A 2 -4.17 -11.26 -5.48
C LEU A 2 -4.92 -12.51 -5.99
N ARG A 3 -5.64 -13.22 -5.12
CA ARG A 3 -6.50 -14.36 -5.53
C ARG A 3 -7.63 -13.94 -6.49
N ALA A 4 -8.23 -12.76 -6.29
CA ALA A 4 -9.27 -12.26 -7.19
C ALA A 4 -8.68 -11.92 -8.58
N ILE A 5 -7.46 -11.37 -8.62
CA ILE A 5 -6.70 -11.17 -9.86
C ILE A 5 -6.42 -12.49 -10.56
N GLN A 6 -5.97 -13.52 -9.85
CA GLN A 6 -5.73 -14.85 -10.43
C GLN A 6 -7.00 -15.46 -11.00
N CYS A 7 -8.09 -15.48 -10.23
CA CYS A 7 -9.38 -15.99 -10.71
C CYS A 7 -9.90 -15.20 -11.92
N TYR A 8 -9.64 -13.88 -11.96
CA TYR A 8 -9.94 -13.04 -13.12
C TYR A 8 -9.15 -13.46 -14.36
N HIS A 9 -7.84 -13.69 -14.24
CA HIS A 9 -7.03 -14.21 -15.35
C HIS A 9 -7.49 -15.61 -15.79
N ASP A 10 -7.77 -16.49 -14.83
CA ASP A 10 -8.22 -17.85 -15.10
C ASP A 10 -9.53 -17.86 -15.89
N ALA A 11 -10.48 -17.00 -15.54
CA ALA A 11 -11.77 -16.88 -16.21
C ALA A 11 -11.66 -16.35 -17.66
N ARG A 12 -10.56 -15.68 -18.00
CA ARG A 12 -10.25 -15.23 -19.37
C ARG A 12 -9.39 -16.22 -20.15
N GLY A 13 -9.03 -17.36 -19.57
CA GLY A 13 -8.11 -18.33 -20.18
C GLY A 13 -6.62 -18.01 -20.00
N ASP A 14 -6.29 -16.97 -19.22
CA ASP A 14 -4.92 -16.50 -19.00
C ASP A 14 -4.25 -17.12 -17.76
N LYS A 15 -4.52 -18.40 -17.46
CA LYS A 15 -4.01 -19.09 -16.24
C LYS A 15 -2.49 -19.05 -16.06
N HIS A 16 -1.76 -18.83 -17.15
CA HIS A 16 -0.31 -18.75 -17.20
C HIS A 16 0.24 -17.40 -16.71
N ARG A 17 -0.63 -16.41 -16.41
CA ARG A 17 -0.24 -15.11 -15.85
C ARG A 17 -0.03 -15.20 -14.34
N ASP A 18 1.20 -15.48 -13.95
CA ASP A 18 1.60 -15.71 -12.57
C ASP A 18 2.73 -14.79 -12.06
N VAL A 19 3.26 -13.89 -12.89
CA VAL A 19 4.32 -12.96 -12.49
C VAL A 19 3.73 -11.76 -11.75
N CYS A 20 4.22 -11.52 -10.53
CA CYS A 20 3.91 -10.35 -9.70
C CYS A 20 5.14 -9.45 -9.62
N LEU A 21 5.07 -8.26 -10.21
CA LEU A 21 6.09 -7.24 -10.08
C LEU A 21 5.96 -6.53 -8.72
N ILE A 22 7.07 -6.34 -8.01
CA ILE A 22 7.06 -5.70 -6.68
C ILE A 22 8.28 -4.78 -6.55
N PRO A 23 8.12 -3.45 -6.35
CA PRO A 23 9.24 -2.56 -6.03
C PRO A 23 9.97 -3.01 -4.77
N VAL A 24 11.31 -2.90 -4.76
CA VAL A 24 12.13 -3.30 -3.59
C VAL A 24 11.85 -2.47 -2.33
N SER A 25 11.16 -1.33 -2.46
CA SER A 25 10.69 -0.51 -1.33
C SER A 25 9.41 -1.03 -0.68
N ALA A 26 8.70 -1.98 -1.29
CA ALA A 26 7.41 -2.45 -0.78
C ALA A 26 7.51 -3.09 0.62
N HIS A 27 6.42 -3.02 1.38
CA HIS A 27 6.33 -3.71 2.67
C HIS A 27 6.52 -5.23 2.50
N GLY A 28 7.21 -5.89 3.44
CA GLY A 28 7.58 -7.31 3.35
C GLY A 28 6.38 -8.27 3.22
N THR A 29 5.18 -7.84 3.60
CA THR A 29 3.93 -8.60 3.37
C THR A 29 3.60 -8.77 1.89
N ASN A 30 4.06 -7.87 1.02
CA ASN A 30 3.73 -7.89 -0.40
C ASN A 30 4.34 -9.11 -1.10
N PRO A 31 5.67 -9.32 -1.07
CA PRO A 31 6.26 -10.54 -1.65
C PRO A 31 5.78 -11.81 -0.94
N ALA A 32 5.61 -11.78 0.39
CA ALA A 32 5.08 -12.93 1.12
C ALA A 32 3.65 -13.31 0.70
N SER A 33 2.77 -12.32 0.50
CA SER A 33 1.39 -12.55 0.04
C SER A 33 1.33 -13.03 -1.40
N ALA A 34 2.19 -12.51 -2.27
CA ALA A 34 2.30 -12.97 -3.65
C ALA A 34 2.76 -14.44 -3.72
N GLN A 35 3.76 -14.81 -2.93
CA GLN A 35 4.21 -16.20 -2.82
C GLN A 35 3.12 -17.11 -2.25
N MET A 36 2.41 -16.68 -1.21
CA MET A 36 1.27 -17.40 -0.64
C MET A 36 0.13 -17.62 -1.65
N ALA A 37 -0.08 -16.66 -2.56
CA ALA A 37 -1.03 -16.78 -3.65
C ALA A 37 -0.51 -17.68 -4.80
N GLY A 38 0.72 -18.19 -4.74
CA GLY A 38 1.33 -18.99 -5.79
C GLY A 38 1.86 -18.19 -6.98
N MET A 39 2.13 -16.90 -6.81
CA MET A 39 2.72 -16.04 -7.84
C MET A 39 4.25 -16.11 -7.82
N ARG A 40 4.86 -15.91 -8.99
CA ARG A 40 6.30 -15.69 -9.14
C ARG A 40 6.63 -14.22 -8.90
N VAL A 41 7.36 -13.92 -7.83
CA VAL A 41 7.76 -12.55 -7.49
C VAL A 41 8.97 -12.13 -8.32
N GLU A 42 8.87 -10.97 -8.96
CA GLU A 42 9.97 -10.33 -9.68
C GLU A 42 10.14 -8.91 -9.13
N ALA A 43 11.30 -8.65 -8.52
CA ALA A 43 11.58 -7.35 -7.91
C ALA A 43 11.67 -6.25 -8.98
N VAL A 44 11.22 -5.04 -8.70
CA VAL A 44 11.42 -3.84 -9.52
C VAL A 44 12.37 -2.90 -8.79
N ARG A 45 13.35 -2.34 -9.50
CA ARG A 45 14.32 -1.42 -8.90
C ARG A 45 13.64 -0.11 -8.48
N VAL A 46 14.27 0.55 -7.51
CA VAL A 46 13.98 1.92 -7.12
C VAL A 46 15.22 2.77 -7.37
N ARG A 47 15.00 4.03 -7.72
CA ARG A 47 16.07 5.02 -7.93
C ARG A 47 16.62 5.49 -6.58
N HIS A 48 17.74 6.21 -6.64
CA HIS A 48 18.38 6.77 -5.44
C HIS A 48 17.47 7.77 -4.69
N ASP A 49 16.56 8.44 -5.39
CA ASP A 49 15.55 9.34 -4.79
C ASP A 49 14.35 8.59 -4.18
N GLY A 50 14.36 7.25 -4.21
CA GLY A 50 13.34 6.40 -3.64
C GLY A 50 12.11 6.17 -4.52
N SER A 51 12.07 6.73 -5.74
CA SER A 51 11.00 6.50 -6.73
C SER A 51 11.16 5.17 -7.47
N ILE A 52 10.08 4.66 -8.07
CA ILE A 52 10.14 3.46 -8.91
C ILE A 52 11.02 3.72 -10.15
N ASP A 53 11.93 2.79 -10.47
CA ASP A 53 12.69 2.82 -11.71
C ASP A 53 11.77 2.46 -12.90
N ILE A 54 11.23 3.48 -13.57
CA ILE A 54 10.30 3.32 -14.69
C ILE A 54 10.90 2.52 -15.85
N GLU A 55 12.20 2.66 -16.12
CA GLU A 55 12.86 1.93 -17.21
C GLU A 55 12.94 0.44 -16.89
N ASP A 56 13.28 0.09 -15.66
CA ASP A 56 13.25 -1.29 -15.17
C ASP A 56 11.83 -1.87 -15.19
N LEU A 57 10.84 -1.07 -14.80
CA LEU A 57 9.44 -1.46 -14.81
C LEU A 57 8.97 -1.78 -16.23
N ILE A 58 9.24 -0.91 -17.21
CA ILE A 58 8.89 -1.14 -18.62
C ILE A 58 9.58 -2.40 -19.12
N SER A 59 10.89 -2.53 -18.90
CA SER A 59 11.67 -3.68 -19.34
C SER A 59 11.10 -4.99 -18.77
N LYS A 60 10.72 -5.02 -17.49
CA LYS A 60 10.12 -6.20 -16.85
C LYS A 60 8.69 -6.46 -17.31
N ALA A 61 7.87 -5.43 -17.44
CA ALA A 61 6.50 -5.56 -17.92
C ALA A 61 6.47 -6.14 -19.34
N GLU A 62 7.40 -5.72 -20.21
CA GLU A 62 7.55 -6.26 -21.56
C GLU A 62 8.13 -7.67 -21.56
N LYS A 63 9.23 -7.92 -20.82
CA LYS A 63 9.85 -9.25 -20.67
C LYS A 63 8.83 -10.29 -20.22
N PHE A 64 7.97 -9.92 -19.29
CA PHE A 64 6.95 -10.81 -18.73
C PHE A 64 5.57 -10.60 -19.32
N ARG A 65 5.38 -9.86 -20.43
CA ARG A 65 4.06 -9.46 -20.97
C ARG A 65 3.05 -10.61 -21.03
N ASN A 66 3.48 -11.80 -21.46
CA ASN A 66 2.62 -12.98 -21.58
C ASN A 66 2.31 -13.63 -20.22
N ARG A 67 3.14 -13.45 -19.20
CA ARG A 67 2.96 -14.01 -17.85
C ARG A 67 2.64 -12.97 -16.78
N LEU A 68 2.55 -11.69 -17.14
CA LEU A 68 2.34 -10.60 -16.20
C LEU A 68 0.94 -10.71 -15.61
N SER A 69 0.87 -11.01 -14.31
CA SER A 69 -0.35 -11.08 -13.52
C SER A 69 -0.67 -9.71 -12.94
N CYS A 70 0.25 -9.15 -12.14
CA CYS A 70 0.02 -7.87 -11.51
C CYS A 70 1.30 -7.15 -11.10
N LEU A 71 1.12 -5.88 -10.74
CA LEU A 71 2.07 -5.07 -9.99
C LEU A 71 1.48 -4.79 -8.60
N MET A 72 2.30 -4.92 -7.56
CA MET A 72 1.97 -4.42 -6.22
C MET A 72 2.72 -3.12 -5.96
N ILE A 73 1.99 -2.03 -5.75
CA ILE A 73 2.54 -0.71 -5.38
C ILE A 73 2.01 -0.24 -4.04
N THR A 74 2.70 0.69 -3.40
CA THR A 74 2.22 1.42 -2.21
C THR A 74 2.17 2.90 -2.56
N TYR A 75 1.06 3.58 -2.27
CA TYR A 75 0.93 5.00 -2.56
C TYR A 75 0.33 5.78 -1.37
N PRO A 76 0.93 6.91 -0.94
CA PRO A 76 2.33 7.27 -1.14
C PRO A 76 3.29 6.10 -0.85
N SER A 77 4.50 6.14 -1.40
CA SER A 77 5.47 5.07 -1.20
C SER A 77 5.81 4.89 0.28
N THR A 78 6.42 3.75 0.62
CA THR A 78 6.92 3.45 1.98
C THR A 78 8.03 4.40 2.46
N ASN A 79 8.55 5.22 1.55
CA ASN A 79 9.49 6.29 1.85
C ASN A 79 8.79 7.60 2.27
N GLY A 80 7.45 7.63 2.29
CA GLY A 80 6.67 8.81 2.66
C GLY A 80 6.63 9.88 1.56
N VAL A 81 6.71 9.51 0.29
CA VAL A 81 6.72 10.46 -0.84
C VAL A 81 5.63 10.12 -1.86
N PHE A 82 4.94 11.14 -2.36
CA PHE A 82 4.03 11.00 -3.50
C PHE A 82 4.84 10.90 -4.80
N GLU A 83 4.72 9.78 -5.51
CA GLU A 83 5.28 9.63 -6.85
C GLU A 83 4.44 10.40 -7.88
N GLU A 84 5.13 11.09 -8.79
CA GLU A 84 4.52 11.91 -9.85
C GLU A 84 3.99 11.08 -11.02
N THR A 85 4.54 9.87 -11.21
CA THR A 85 4.30 8.98 -12.36
C THR A 85 3.35 7.83 -12.04
N ILE A 86 2.60 7.88 -10.94
CA ILE A 86 1.81 6.74 -10.45
C ILE A 86 0.75 6.27 -11.46
N ALA A 87 0.15 7.19 -12.22
CA ALA A 87 -0.80 6.86 -13.28
C ALA A 87 -0.09 6.17 -14.46
N ASP A 88 1.08 6.66 -14.88
CA ASP A 88 1.89 6.05 -15.93
C ASP A 88 2.31 4.63 -15.56
N VAL A 89 2.68 4.42 -14.29
CA VAL A 89 2.99 3.10 -13.73
C VAL A 89 1.80 2.14 -13.89
N CYS A 90 0.58 2.59 -13.58
CA CYS A 90 -0.62 1.78 -13.77
C CYS A 90 -0.85 1.46 -15.26
N ASP A 91 -0.73 2.47 -16.12
CA ASP A 91 -0.91 2.34 -17.56
C ASP A 91 0.09 1.37 -18.20
N ILE A 92 1.35 1.39 -17.78
CA ILE A 92 2.39 0.44 -18.24
C ILE A 92 1.95 -1.00 -17.95
N ILE A 93 1.43 -1.26 -16.75
CA ILE A 93 0.99 -2.60 -16.35
C ILE A 93 -0.26 -3.04 -17.12
N HIS A 94 -1.24 -2.15 -17.25
CA HIS A 94 -2.46 -2.42 -18.01
C HIS A 94 -2.18 -2.68 -19.48
N LYS A 95 -1.28 -1.90 -20.12
CA LYS A 95 -0.84 -2.12 -21.51
C LYS A 95 -0.18 -3.48 -21.74
N ASN A 96 0.40 -4.07 -20.69
CA ASN A 96 1.01 -5.41 -20.74
C ASN A 96 0.07 -6.52 -20.19
N GLY A 97 -1.21 -6.22 -20.00
CA GLY A 97 -2.25 -7.18 -19.65
C GLY A 97 -2.31 -7.57 -18.17
N GLY A 98 -1.53 -6.91 -17.31
CA GLY A 98 -1.55 -7.11 -15.86
C GLY A 98 -2.65 -6.33 -15.15
N GLN A 99 -2.78 -6.56 -13.84
CA GLN A 99 -3.64 -5.81 -12.92
C GLN A 99 -2.79 -5.01 -11.91
N VAL A 100 -3.37 -3.98 -11.31
CA VAL A 100 -2.68 -3.13 -10.33
C VAL A 100 -3.27 -3.34 -8.95
N TYR A 101 -2.49 -3.96 -8.07
CA TYR A 101 -2.75 -4.03 -6.65
C TYR A 101 -2.09 -2.85 -5.95
N LEU A 102 -2.88 -2.02 -5.27
CA LEU A 102 -2.36 -0.93 -4.45
C LEU A 102 -2.49 -1.28 -2.96
N ASP A 103 -1.37 -1.31 -2.27
CA ASP A 103 -1.29 -1.37 -0.83
C ASP A 103 -1.82 -0.05 -0.24
N GLY A 104 -2.99 -0.13 0.40
CA GLY A 104 -3.68 1.01 0.98
C GLY A 104 -3.32 1.27 2.45
N ALA A 105 -2.23 0.71 2.98
CA ALA A 105 -1.76 1.01 4.33
C ALA A 105 -1.49 2.52 4.54
N ASN A 106 -1.09 3.21 3.47
CA ASN A 106 -0.75 4.64 3.47
C ASN A 106 -1.94 5.54 3.07
N MET A 107 -3.17 5.03 3.11
CA MET A 107 -4.38 5.80 2.75
C MET A 107 -4.65 7.01 3.65
N ASN A 108 -4.02 7.11 4.83
CA ASN A 108 -4.13 8.29 5.67
C ASN A 108 -3.62 9.57 4.99
N ALA A 109 -2.76 9.44 3.98
CA ALA A 109 -2.30 10.52 3.13
C ALA A 109 -3.21 10.81 1.92
N GLN A 110 -4.26 10.01 1.69
CA GLN A 110 -5.09 10.09 0.47
C GLN A 110 -6.55 10.47 0.72
N VAL A 111 -7.12 10.03 1.85
CA VAL A 111 -8.56 10.15 2.11
C VAL A 111 -9.06 11.60 1.94
N GLY A 112 -10.00 11.80 1.00
CA GLY A 112 -10.55 13.12 0.69
C GLY A 112 -9.68 14.02 -0.20
N LEU A 113 -8.51 13.56 -0.64
CA LEU A 113 -7.62 14.26 -1.57
C LEU A 113 -7.48 13.55 -2.92
N CYS A 114 -7.26 12.23 -2.91
CA CYS A 114 -7.18 11.40 -4.11
C CYS A 114 -7.73 9.99 -3.83
N ARG A 115 -7.97 9.21 -4.89
CA ARG A 115 -8.54 7.86 -4.77
C ARG A 115 -7.78 6.87 -5.65
N PRO A 116 -7.33 5.71 -5.12
CA PRO A 116 -6.67 4.65 -5.90
C PRO A 116 -7.31 4.31 -7.23
N GLY A 117 -8.64 4.17 -7.23
CA GLY A 117 -9.38 3.83 -8.43
C GLY A 117 -9.37 4.91 -9.52
N ASP A 118 -9.08 6.17 -9.20
CA ASP A 118 -9.11 7.26 -10.19
C ASP A 118 -7.82 7.34 -11.00
N TYR A 119 -6.70 6.84 -10.45
CA TYR A 119 -5.39 6.86 -11.09
C TYR A 119 -4.89 5.48 -11.53
N GLY A 120 -5.78 4.48 -11.62
CA GLY A 120 -5.51 3.21 -12.29
C GLY A 120 -5.38 1.97 -11.40
N SER A 121 -5.60 2.06 -10.09
CA SER A 121 -5.62 0.84 -9.25
C SER A 121 -6.90 0.02 -9.47
N ASP A 122 -6.72 -1.30 -9.60
CA ASP A 122 -7.82 -2.26 -9.77
C ASP A 122 -8.34 -2.80 -8.43
N VAL A 123 -7.44 -2.99 -7.47
CA VAL A 123 -7.75 -3.52 -6.14
C VAL A 123 -6.84 -2.93 -5.10
N SER A 124 -7.40 -2.59 -3.94
CA SER A 124 -6.62 -2.18 -2.77
C SER A 124 -7.14 -2.83 -1.52
N HIS A 125 -6.26 -3.23 -0.62
CA HIS A 125 -6.65 -3.48 0.77
C HIS A 125 -6.55 -2.19 1.58
N LEU A 126 -7.35 -2.06 2.63
CA LEU A 126 -7.29 -0.96 3.59
C LEU A 126 -6.93 -1.50 4.97
N ASN A 127 -6.01 -0.87 5.69
CA ASN A 127 -5.75 -1.19 7.09
C ASN A 127 -6.71 -0.39 7.97
N LEU A 128 -7.85 -0.97 8.34
CA LEU A 128 -8.80 -0.29 9.23
C LEU A 128 -8.21 0.02 10.62
N HIS A 129 -7.24 -0.78 11.04
CA HIS A 129 -6.48 -0.63 12.28
C HIS A 129 -5.34 0.39 12.19
N LYS A 130 -5.16 1.03 11.03
CA LYS A 130 -4.27 2.18 10.85
C LYS A 130 -5.11 3.42 10.53
N THR A 131 -5.64 3.50 9.32
CA THR A 131 -6.30 4.70 8.78
C THR A 131 -7.69 4.95 9.38
N PHE A 132 -8.39 3.90 9.83
CA PHE A 132 -9.80 3.99 10.22
C PHE A 132 -10.04 3.56 11.68
N CYS A 133 -9.07 3.86 12.54
CA CYS A 133 -9.21 3.92 14.00
C CYS A 133 -9.49 2.62 14.76
N ILE A 134 -9.48 1.43 14.12
CA ILE A 134 -9.44 0.19 14.91
C ILE A 134 -8.16 0.20 15.77
N PRO A 135 -8.22 -0.11 17.09
CA PRO A 135 -7.05 -0.03 17.95
C PRO A 135 -6.00 -1.08 17.58
N HIS A 136 -4.71 -0.72 17.72
CA HIS A 136 -3.59 -1.61 17.42
C HIS A 136 -3.45 -2.79 18.40
N GLY A 137 -3.92 -2.63 19.65
CA GLY A 137 -4.05 -3.71 20.64
C GLY A 137 -2.78 -4.50 20.97
N GLY A 138 -1.59 -3.92 20.81
CA GLY A 138 -0.31 -4.61 21.07
C GLY A 138 0.09 -5.61 19.98
N GLY A 139 -0.52 -5.56 18.80
CA GLY A 139 -0.24 -6.47 17.68
C GLY A 139 -1.49 -7.04 16.99
N GLY A 140 -2.68 -6.57 17.35
CA GLY A 140 -3.97 -6.99 16.82
C GLY A 140 -5.10 -6.66 17.79
N PRO A 141 -6.36 -6.67 17.35
CA PRO A 141 -6.85 -7.17 16.07
C PRO A 141 -6.75 -6.17 14.92
N GLY A 142 -6.87 -6.66 13.69
CA GLY A 142 -6.96 -5.82 12.49
C GLY A 142 -8.05 -6.30 11.54
N MET A 143 -8.53 -5.39 10.69
CA MET A 143 -9.35 -5.72 9.52
C MET A 143 -8.71 -5.16 8.26
N GLY A 144 -8.71 -5.98 7.20
CA GLY A 144 -8.10 -5.70 5.89
C GLY A 144 -9.09 -5.85 4.73
N PRO A 145 -10.22 -5.10 4.70
CA PRO A 145 -11.17 -5.19 3.59
C PRO A 145 -10.49 -4.78 2.28
N ILE A 146 -10.95 -5.38 1.17
CA ILE A 146 -10.52 -5.01 -0.17
C ILE A 146 -11.59 -4.23 -0.91
N GLY A 147 -11.22 -3.11 -1.51
CA GLY A 147 -12.00 -2.43 -2.55
C GLY A 147 -11.51 -2.91 -3.91
N VAL A 148 -12.43 -3.20 -4.84
CA VAL A 148 -12.12 -3.67 -6.19
C VAL A 148 -12.90 -2.90 -7.24
N LYS A 149 -12.31 -2.76 -8.44
CA LYS A 149 -13.03 -2.35 -9.65
C LYS A 149 -14.05 -3.41 -10.08
N LYS A 150 -15.06 -2.97 -10.84
CA LYS A 150 -16.24 -3.77 -11.20
C LYS A 150 -15.89 -5.12 -11.84
N HIS A 151 -14.86 -5.19 -12.68
CA HIS A 151 -14.46 -6.42 -13.37
C HIS A 151 -13.90 -7.50 -12.43
N LEU A 152 -13.45 -7.14 -11.23
CA LEU A 152 -12.94 -8.08 -10.22
C LEU A 152 -14.04 -8.55 -9.24
N VAL A 153 -15.21 -7.93 -9.23
CA VAL A 153 -16.32 -8.25 -8.30
C VAL A 153 -16.75 -9.73 -8.35
N PRO A 154 -16.88 -10.38 -9.53
CA PRO A 154 -17.24 -11.81 -9.60
C PRO A 154 -16.19 -12.75 -8.99
N PHE A 155 -14.98 -12.25 -8.71
CA PHE A 155 -13.83 -13.03 -8.23
C PHE A 155 -13.47 -12.71 -6.78
N LEU A 156 -14.30 -11.93 -6.09
CA LEU A 156 -14.17 -11.70 -4.66
C LEU A 156 -14.38 -13.01 -3.85
N PRO A 157 -13.77 -13.13 -2.65
CA PRO A 157 -13.88 -14.33 -1.83
C PRO A 157 -15.32 -14.65 -1.41
N GLY A 158 -15.73 -15.90 -1.60
CA GLY A 158 -16.97 -16.47 -1.09
C GLY A 158 -16.79 -17.13 0.27
N HIS A 159 -17.87 -17.73 0.79
CA HIS A 159 -17.81 -18.53 2.02
C HIS A 159 -18.88 -19.64 1.98
N PRO A 160 -18.55 -20.88 2.40
CA PRO A 160 -19.41 -22.05 2.17
C PRO A 160 -20.72 -22.05 2.97
N VAL A 161 -20.76 -21.37 4.12
CA VAL A 161 -21.97 -21.29 4.97
C VAL A 161 -22.85 -20.10 4.63
N VAL A 162 -22.28 -18.89 4.57
CA VAL A 162 -22.98 -17.64 4.22
C VAL A 162 -22.12 -16.89 3.20
N SER A 163 -22.50 -16.93 1.93
CA SER A 163 -21.73 -16.20 0.91
C SER A 163 -21.91 -14.68 1.09
N PRO A 164 -20.83 -13.88 1.23
CA PRO A 164 -20.94 -12.43 1.40
C PRO A 164 -21.54 -11.70 0.20
N HIS A 165 -21.48 -12.31 -0.99
CA HIS A 165 -22.10 -11.82 -2.20
C HIS A 165 -22.49 -12.98 -3.13
N SER A 166 -23.50 -12.76 -3.97
CA SER A 166 -24.08 -13.79 -4.85
C SER A 166 -23.15 -14.23 -5.99
N ALA A 167 -22.20 -13.37 -6.38
CA ALA A 167 -21.29 -13.61 -7.50
C ALA A 167 -19.97 -14.27 -7.09
N ALA A 168 -19.81 -14.77 -5.86
CA ALA A 168 -18.52 -15.24 -5.36
C ALA A 168 -18.12 -16.58 -5.99
N THR A 169 -17.05 -16.57 -6.78
CA THR A 169 -16.49 -17.77 -7.40
C THR A 169 -15.22 -18.28 -6.69
N ALA A 170 -14.60 -17.43 -5.86
CA ALA A 170 -13.40 -17.78 -5.11
C ALA A 170 -13.75 -18.40 -3.75
N GLY A 171 -12.88 -19.29 -3.26
CA GLY A 171 -13.02 -19.89 -1.92
C GLY A 171 -12.83 -18.91 -0.76
N PRO A 172 -13.10 -19.35 0.49
CA PRO A 172 -12.95 -18.51 1.67
C PRO A 172 -11.48 -18.19 1.95
N VAL A 173 -11.23 -16.95 2.39
CA VAL A 173 -9.92 -16.48 2.88
C VAL A 173 -9.91 -16.24 4.39
N SER A 174 -11.04 -16.46 5.05
CA SER A 174 -11.25 -16.28 6.49
C SER A 174 -12.30 -17.26 6.98
N ALA A 175 -12.22 -17.68 8.25
CA ALA A 175 -13.12 -18.67 8.83
C ALA A 175 -14.56 -18.16 9.02
N ALA A 176 -14.75 -16.85 9.12
CA ALA A 176 -16.06 -16.20 9.15
C ALA A 176 -16.24 -15.34 7.88
N PRO A 177 -17.47 -15.24 7.34
CA PRO A 177 -17.74 -14.59 6.05
C PRO A 177 -17.35 -13.10 6.02
N PHE A 178 -17.37 -12.43 7.17
CA PHE A 178 -17.02 -11.01 7.31
C PHE A 178 -15.87 -10.80 8.31
N GLY A 179 -15.06 -11.84 8.57
CA GLY A 179 -13.94 -11.79 9.52
C GLY A 179 -14.36 -11.34 10.91
N SER A 180 -13.58 -10.45 11.53
CA SER A 180 -13.85 -9.88 12.85
C SER A 180 -14.93 -8.80 12.79
N SER A 181 -16.19 -9.20 12.55
CA SER A 181 -17.27 -8.24 12.27
C SER A 181 -17.58 -7.30 13.43
N ALA A 182 -17.37 -7.74 14.67
CA ALA A 182 -17.66 -6.97 15.88
C ALA A 182 -16.84 -5.66 16.00
N ILE A 183 -15.70 -5.54 15.32
CA ILE A 183 -14.85 -4.33 15.36
C ILE A 183 -15.09 -3.38 14.17
N LEU A 184 -15.86 -3.78 13.16
CA LEU A 184 -16.21 -2.91 12.02
C LEU A 184 -16.97 -1.62 12.42
N PRO A 185 -17.83 -1.61 13.46
CA PRO A 185 -18.48 -0.39 13.92
C PRO A 185 -17.53 0.74 14.30
N ILE A 186 -16.28 0.44 14.69
CA ILE A 186 -15.27 1.47 15.02
C ILE A 186 -14.97 2.34 13.80
N SER A 187 -14.62 1.72 12.68
CA SER A 187 -14.34 2.44 11.43
C SER A 187 -15.59 3.08 10.85
N TRP A 188 -16.75 2.43 10.97
CA TRP A 188 -18.03 3.02 10.57
C TRP A 188 -18.30 4.32 11.35
N ALA A 189 -18.14 4.31 12.68
CA ALA A 189 -18.38 5.46 13.54
C ALA A 189 -17.42 6.60 13.21
N TYR A 190 -16.13 6.31 13.05
CA TYR A 190 -15.13 7.30 12.62
C TYR A 190 -15.55 7.99 11.32
N ILE A 191 -15.88 7.21 10.28
CA ILE A 191 -16.29 7.76 8.97
C ILE A 191 -17.54 8.61 9.10
N LYS A 192 -18.54 8.16 9.86
CA LYS A 192 -19.82 8.87 10.03
C LYS A 192 -19.68 10.16 10.85
N MET A 193 -18.89 10.16 11.91
CA MET A 193 -18.68 11.33 12.76
C MET A 193 -17.80 12.39 12.06
N MET A 194 -16.74 11.97 11.38
CA MET A 194 -15.87 12.90 10.66
C MET A 194 -16.57 13.52 9.44
N GLY A 195 -17.38 12.72 8.73
CA GLY A 195 -17.96 13.12 7.46
C GLY A 195 -16.91 13.46 6.39
N PRO A 196 -17.32 13.88 5.19
CA PRO A 196 -16.39 14.13 4.09
C PRO A 196 -15.37 15.23 4.41
N ARG A 197 -15.81 16.33 5.04
CA ARG A 197 -14.93 17.46 5.39
C ARG A 197 -13.94 17.09 6.49
N GLY A 198 -14.38 16.39 7.53
CA GLY A 198 -13.49 15.96 8.61
C GLY A 198 -12.46 14.96 8.12
N LEU A 199 -12.87 14.00 7.28
CA LEU A 199 -11.95 13.03 6.69
C LEU A 199 -10.86 13.70 5.84
N GLN A 200 -11.26 14.62 4.95
CA GLN A 200 -10.30 15.41 4.17
C GLN A 200 -9.36 16.22 5.07
N LYS A 201 -9.90 16.87 6.10
CA LYS A 201 -9.11 17.67 7.04
C LYS A 201 -8.12 16.83 7.83
N ALA A 202 -8.51 15.62 8.26
CA ALA A 202 -7.62 14.69 8.96
C ALA A 202 -6.40 14.34 8.11
N THR A 203 -6.61 14.02 6.83
CA THR A 203 -5.51 13.76 5.88
C THR A 203 -4.62 14.99 5.67
N GLN A 204 -5.20 16.18 5.50
CA GLN A 204 -4.42 17.42 5.38
C GLN A 204 -3.57 17.69 6.63
N VAL A 205 -4.12 17.45 7.82
CA VAL A 205 -3.41 17.64 9.09
C VAL A 205 -2.31 16.58 9.27
N ALA A 206 -2.52 15.33 8.84
CA ALA A 206 -1.49 14.31 8.86
C ALA A 206 -0.27 14.72 8.01
N ILE A 207 -0.51 15.20 6.79
CA ILE A 207 0.55 15.71 5.90
C ILE A 207 1.21 16.96 6.49
N LEU A 208 0.43 17.90 7.04
CA LEU A 208 0.94 19.11 7.69
C LEU A 208 1.87 18.77 8.85
N ASN A 209 1.47 17.86 9.74
CA ASN A 209 2.25 17.48 10.92
C ASN A 209 3.58 16.82 10.52
N ALA A 210 3.56 15.93 9.53
CA ALA A 210 4.79 15.30 9.03
C ALA A 210 5.77 16.34 8.45
N ASN A 211 5.26 17.27 7.64
CA ASN A 211 6.09 18.34 7.07
C ASN A 211 6.58 19.35 8.11
N TYR A 212 5.75 19.68 9.11
CA TYR A 212 6.17 20.50 10.25
C TYR A 212 7.33 19.84 11.01
N MET A 213 7.22 18.55 11.33
CA MET A 213 8.27 17.81 12.01
C MET A 213 9.55 17.71 11.18
N SER A 214 9.44 17.39 9.88
CA SER A 214 10.60 17.36 8.97
C SER A 214 11.30 18.73 8.91
N ALA A 215 10.56 19.83 8.79
CA ALA A 215 11.11 21.18 8.79
C ALA A 215 11.78 21.54 10.12
N ARG A 216 11.16 21.17 11.25
CA ARG A 216 11.69 21.40 12.60
C ARG A 216 12.98 20.64 12.89
N LEU A 217 13.15 19.47 12.31
CA LEU A 217 14.32 18.61 12.49
C LEU A 217 15.43 18.87 11.47
N GLN A 218 15.15 19.59 10.39
CA GLN A 218 16.08 19.87 9.29
C GLN A 218 17.45 20.44 9.72
N PRO A 219 17.57 21.32 10.73
CA PRO A 219 18.89 21.80 11.17
C PRO A 219 19.76 20.72 11.83
N TYR A 220 19.17 19.61 12.26
CA TYR A 220 19.82 18.57 13.07
C TYR A 220 19.97 17.25 12.34
N TYR A 221 19.01 16.93 11.47
CA TYR A 221 18.98 15.67 10.75
C TYR A 221 18.57 15.85 9.29
N ASN A 222 19.12 14.99 8.43
CA ASN A 222 18.71 14.93 7.03
C ASN A 222 17.41 14.12 6.88
N THR A 223 16.42 14.67 6.20
CA THR A 223 15.25 13.88 5.75
C THR A 223 15.62 13.21 4.43
N LEU A 224 15.66 11.88 4.42
CA LEU A 224 16.27 11.09 3.35
C LEU A 224 15.58 11.26 1.99
N PHE A 225 14.24 11.26 1.98
CA PHE A 225 13.44 11.37 0.77
C PHE A 225 12.45 12.51 0.88
N LYS A 226 12.34 13.31 -0.18
CA LYS A 226 11.36 14.37 -0.35
C LYS A 226 10.95 14.41 -1.83
N SER A 227 9.75 14.90 -2.10
CA SER A 227 9.32 15.15 -3.49
C SER A 227 10.31 16.12 -4.17
N PRO A 228 10.78 15.82 -5.39
CA PRO A 228 11.75 16.65 -6.09
C PRO A 228 11.16 18.01 -6.48
N THR A 229 9.86 18.08 -6.75
CA THR A 229 9.14 19.30 -7.13
C THR A 229 8.72 20.13 -5.93
N SER A 230 7.97 19.55 -5.00
CA SER A 230 7.42 20.31 -3.85
C SER A 230 8.40 20.48 -2.69
N LYS A 231 9.46 19.65 -2.61
CA LYS A 231 10.34 19.53 -1.45
C LYS A 231 9.61 19.14 -0.15
N LEU A 232 8.43 18.54 -0.28
CA LEU A 232 7.60 18.08 0.84
C LEU A 232 7.60 16.55 0.94
N VAL A 233 7.15 16.08 2.10
CA VAL A 233 6.84 14.66 2.38
C VAL A 233 5.33 14.46 2.42
N ALA A 234 4.88 13.21 2.44
CA ALA A 234 3.47 12.86 2.61
C ALA A 234 3.08 12.87 4.10
N HIS A 235 2.49 11.79 4.60
CA HIS A 235 2.11 11.63 6.02
C HIS A 235 3.23 11.11 6.94
N GLU A 236 4.39 10.80 6.40
CA GLU A 236 5.54 10.24 7.11
C GLU A 236 6.84 10.66 6.42
N PHE A 237 7.98 10.51 7.09
CA PHE A 237 9.30 10.80 6.52
C PHE A 237 10.38 9.97 7.21
N ILE A 238 11.52 9.81 6.53
CA ILE A 238 12.67 9.05 7.02
C ILE A 238 13.77 10.02 7.44
N ILE A 239 14.27 9.86 8.67
CA ILE A 239 15.46 10.56 9.15
C ILE A 239 16.69 9.70 8.85
N ASP A 240 17.64 10.23 8.10
CA ASP A 240 18.90 9.55 7.83
C ASP A 240 19.87 9.70 9.01
N VAL A 241 20.15 8.60 9.68
CA VAL A 241 21.03 8.52 10.85
C VAL A 241 22.30 7.70 10.56
N ARG A 242 22.52 7.27 9.32
CA ARG A 242 23.60 6.34 8.95
C ARG A 242 24.99 6.92 9.21
N ASP A 243 25.17 8.23 9.00
CA ASP A 243 26.46 8.90 9.19
C ASP A 243 26.92 8.90 10.65
N PHE A 244 25.98 8.80 11.62
CA PHE A 244 26.34 8.73 13.04
C PHE A 244 27.12 7.48 13.42
N LYS A 245 27.03 6.41 12.61
CA LYS A 245 27.89 5.23 12.79
C LYS A 245 29.37 5.58 12.60
N LYS A 246 29.69 6.47 11.65
CA LYS A 246 31.06 6.89 11.37
C LYS A 246 31.53 8.00 12.31
N THR A 247 30.66 8.96 12.62
CA THR A 247 31.06 10.16 13.38
C THR A 247 31.02 9.98 14.89
N ALA A 248 30.15 9.09 15.40
CA ALA A 248 29.94 8.90 16.84
C ALA A 248 29.79 7.42 17.24
N ASN A 249 29.92 6.47 16.31
CA ASN A 249 29.60 5.05 16.51
C ASN A 249 28.19 4.82 17.08
N ILE A 250 27.24 5.66 16.68
CA ILE A 250 25.82 5.56 17.04
C ILE A 250 25.03 4.91 15.92
N GLU A 251 24.17 3.96 16.27
CA GLU A 251 23.24 3.28 15.37
C GLU A 251 21.79 3.73 15.60
N ALA A 252 20.91 3.42 14.64
CA ALA A 252 19.48 3.73 14.77
C ALA A 252 18.86 3.10 16.03
N ALA A 253 19.35 1.93 16.46
CA ALA A 253 18.91 1.27 17.68
C ALA A 253 19.22 2.10 18.94
N ASP A 254 20.40 2.72 19.02
CA ASP A 254 20.78 3.56 20.16
C ASP A 254 19.84 4.76 20.28
N ILE A 255 19.54 5.43 19.16
CA ILE A 255 18.60 6.54 19.11
C ILE A 255 17.20 6.07 19.52
N ALA A 256 16.74 4.94 19.00
CA ALA A 256 15.43 4.38 19.33
C ALA A 256 15.31 4.01 20.83
N LYS A 257 16.37 3.46 21.44
CA LYS A 257 16.39 3.17 22.87
C LYS A 257 16.49 4.44 23.70
N ARG A 258 17.30 5.41 23.27
CA ARG A 258 17.42 6.69 23.98
C ARG A 258 16.13 7.48 23.98
N LEU A 259 15.31 7.41 22.92
CA LEU A 259 13.99 8.04 22.89
C LEU A 259 13.08 7.56 24.03
N MET A 260 13.24 6.32 24.51
CA MET A 260 12.46 5.80 25.65
C MET A 260 12.67 6.61 26.93
N ASP A 261 13.86 7.20 27.11
CA ASP A 261 14.17 8.07 28.26
C ASP A 261 13.45 9.44 28.18
N TYR A 262 12.93 9.80 27.00
CA TYR A 262 12.23 11.06 26.74
C TYR A 262 10.69 10.92 26.72
N GLY A 263 10.17 9.72 26.99
CA GLY A 263 8.73 9.40 27.00
C GLY A 263 8.19 9.00 25.63
#